data_AF-A0A151S5Z4-F1
#
_entry.id   AF-A0A151S5Z4-F1
#
_cell.length_a   1.000
_cell.length_b   1.000
_cell.length_c   1.000
_cell.angle_alpha   90.00
_cell.angle_beta   90.00
_cell.angle_gamma   90.00
#
_symmetry.space_group_name_H-M   'P 1'
#
loop_
_entity.id
_entity.type
_entity.pdbx_description
1 polymer ?
#
loop_
_entity_poly.entity_id
_entity_poly.type
_entity_poly.pdbx_seq_one_letter_code
_entity_poly.pdbx_strand_id
1 'polypeptide(L)' 'MAREVWEKTCMDRYSDQLCKDRDKAIKVANSRNYEDLRAHKPRGMKAGIWNGLIDIWKTLEWQKKSVAGRQNRAA' A
#
# COMPACT_ATOMS: atom_id res chain seq x y z
N MET A 1 -5.72 15.56 0.62
CA MET A 1 -4.63 14.97 1.45
C MET A 1 -4.27 13.53 1.10
N ALA A 2 -4.96 12.47 1.54
CA ALA A 2 -4.50 11.09 1.27
C ALA A 2 -4.40 10.75 -0.23
N ARG A 3 -5.38 11.21 -1.04
CA ARG A 3 -5.39 11.05 -2.50
C ARG A 3 -4.27 11.83 -3.21
N GLU A 4 -3.98 13.06 -2.79
CA GLU A 4 -2.84 13.85 -3.30
C GLU A 4 -1.49 13.26 -2.88
N VAL A 5 -1.39 12.77 -1.64
CA VAL A 5 -0.21 12.05 -1.14
C VAL A 5 0.01 10.79 -1.97
N TRP A 6 -1.06 10.06 -2.29
CA TRP A 6 -1.03 8.92 -3.21
C TRP A 6 -0.58 9.33 -4.63
N GLU A 7 -1.17 10.35 -5.23
CA GLU A 7 -0.79 10.79 -6.58
C GLU A 7 0.67 11.22 -6.65
N LYS A 8 1.16 11.98 -5.66
CA LYS A 8 2.57 12.40 -5.59
C LYS A 8 3.54 11.25 -5.26
N THR A 9 3.16 10.29 -4.41
CA THR A 9 4.07 9.23 -3.95
C THR A 9 4.05 8.00 -4.88
N CYS A 10 2.90 7.68 -5.47
CA CYS A 10 2.67 6.42 -6.18
C CYS A 10 2.73 6.52 -7.70
N MET A 11 2.33 7.66 -8.31
CA MET A 11 2.33 7.79 -9.78
C MET A 11 3.68 8.28 -10.33
N ASP A 12 4.46 9.04 -9.55
CA ASP A 12 5.61 9.79 -10.10
C ASP A 12 6.98 9.14 -9.81
N ARG A 13 7.16 8.40 -8.69
CA ARG A 13 8.53 8.11 -8.23
C ARG A 13 8.82 6.80 -7.47
N TYR A 14 7.86 6.14 -6.79
CA TYR A 14 8.19 5.03 -5.86
C TYR A 14 7.18 3.85 -5.78
N SER A 15 6.43 3.55 -6.84
CA SER A 15 5.44 2.44 -6.84
C SER A 15 6.01 1.09 -6.36
N ASP A 16 7.24 0.77 -6.80
CA ASP A 16 7.89 -0.50 -6.49
C ASP A 16 8.35 -0.57 -5.03
N GLN A 17 8.86 0.55 -4.49
CA GLN A 17 9.27 0.62 -3.09
C GLN A 17 8.06 0.48 -2.17
N LEU A 18 6.93 1.12 -2.51
CA LEU A 18 5.70 0.98 -1.75
C LEU A 18 5.13 -0.45 -1.80
N CYS A 19 5.26 -1.14 -2.93
CA CYS A 19 4.90 -2.55 -3.01
C CYS A 19 5.79 -3.41 -2.09
N LYS A 20 7.11 -3.20 -2.12
CA LYS A 20 8.06 -3.91 -1.23
C LYS A 20 7.78 -3.64 0.25
N ASP A 21 7.52 -2.39 0.59
CA ASP A 21 7.21 -1.96 1.96
C ASP A 21 5.90 -2.57 2.47
N ARG A 22 4.86 -2.61 1.62
CA ARG A 22 3.60 -3.30 1.93
C ARG A 22 3.81 -4.79 2.13
N ASP A 23 4.52 -5.46 1.22
CA ASP A 23 4.75 -6.90 1.32
C ASP A 23 5.58 -7.26 2.56
N LYS A 24 6.54 -6.39 2.93
CA LYS A 24 7.28 -6.51 4.19
C LYS A 24 6.36 -6.34 5.40
N ALA A 25 5.48 -5.34 5.40
CA ALA A 25 4.52 -5.14 6.49
C ALA A 25 3.58 -6.34 6.66
N ILE A 26 3.08 -6.93 5.57
CA ILE A 26 2.27 -8.15 5.58
C ILE A 26 3.02 -9.33 6.20
N LYS A 27 4.29 -9.52 5.82
CA LYS A 27 5.14 -10.60 6.37
C LYS A 27 5.40 -10.43 7.87
N VAL A 28 5.64 -9.20 8.32
CA VAL A 28 5.89 -8.89 9.74
C VAL A 28 4.62 -9.03 10.57
N ALA A 29 3.48 -8.54 10.07
CA ALA A 29 2.19 -8.66 10.72
C ALA A 29 1.68 -10.11 10.77
N ASN A 30 2.20 -10.98 9.87
CA ASN A 30 1.67 -12.30 9.58
C ASN A 30 0.14 -12.27 9.32
N SER A 31 -0.34 -11.17 8.73
CA SER A 31 -1.76 -10.91 8.52
C SER A 31 -1.97 -10.24 7.18
N ARG A 32 -3.09 -10.59 6.54
CA ARG A 32 -3.59 -9.93 5.33
C ARG A 32 -4.62 -8.84 5.64
N ASN A 33 -4.99 -8.66 6.91
CA ASN A 33 -5.86 -7.57 7.31
C ASN A 33 -5.07 -6.25 7.32
N TYR A 34 -5.54 -5.29 6.53
CA TYR A 34 -4.90 -3.97 6.39
C TYR A 34 -4.84 -3.17 7.68
N GLU A 35 -5.73 -3.38 8.64
CA GLU A 35 -5.66 -2.69 9.94
C GLU A 35 -4.44 -3.12 10.75
N ASP A 36 -4.05 -4.39 10.67
CA ASP A 36 -2.89 -4.92 11.39
C ASP A 36 -1.60 -4.29 10.86
N LEU A 37 -1.57 -3.88 9.59
CA LEU A 37 -0.42 -3.22 8.99
C LEU A 37 -0.14 -1.84 9.59
N ARG A 38 -1.09 -1.18 10.26
CA ARG A 38 -0.87 0.18 10.85
C ARG A 38 0.28 0.19 11.84
N ALA A 39 0.47 -0.89 12.59
CA ALA A 39 1.57 -1.05 13.55
C ALA A 39 2.93 -1.32 12.87
N HIS A 40 2.94 -1.69 11.59
CA HIS A 40 4.13 -2.13 10.86
C HIS A 40 4.58 -1.14 9.79
N LYS A 41 4.59 0.16 10.13
CA LYS A 41 5.02 1.19 9.18
C LYS A 41 6.50 1.00 8.76
N PRO A 42 6.86 1.32 7.52
CA PRO A 42 8.26 1.36 7.09
C PRO A 42 9.08 2.41 7.86
N ARG A 43 10.36 2.09 8.12
CA ARG A 43 11.30 3.03 8.75
C ARG A 43 11.48 4.25 7.85
N GLY A 44 11.38 5.45 8.43
CA GLY A 44 11.47 6.72 7.69
C GLY A 44 10.13 7.23 7.14
N MET A 45 9.06 6.44 7.17
CA MET A 45 7.73 6.90 6.77
C MET A 45 6.98 7.54 7.95
N LYS A 46 6.25 8.64 7.69
CA LYS A 46 5.36 9.24 8.69
C LYS A 46 4.12 8.36 8.87
N ALA A 47 3.66 8.19 10.12
CA ALA A 47 2.51 7.35 10.42
C ALA A 47 1.23 7.80 9.71
N GLY A 48 0.99 9.11 9.59
CA GLY A 48 -0.16 9.64 8.85
C GLY A 48 -0.16 9.30 7.35
N ILE A 49 1.03 9.26 6.73
CA ILE A 49 1.18 8.84 5.32
C ILE A 49 0.88 7.34 5.19
N TRP A 50 1.47 6.52 6.07
CA TRP A 50 1.25 5.08 6.08
C TRP A 50 -0.22 4.72 6.30
N ASN A 51 -0.87 5.35 7.29
CA ASN A 51 -2.30 5.17 7.56
C ASN A 51 -3.16 5.60 6.36
N GLY A 52 -2.84 6.72 5.72
CA GLY A 52 -3.54 7.15 4.51
C GLY A 52 -3.40 6.18 3.33
N LEU A 53 -2.24 5.53 3.19
CA LEU A 53 -2.04 4.46 2.19
C LEU A 53 -2.88 3.23 2.50
N ILE A 54 -2.91 2.81 3.78
CA ILE A 54 -3.75 1.71 4.25
C ILE A 54 -5.23 1.97 3.96
N ASP A 55 -5.72 3.17 4.25
CA ASP A 55 -7.10 3.56 4.00
C ASP A 55 -7.45 3.47 2.51
N ILE A 56 -6.51 3.81 1.63
CA ILE A 56 -6.65 3.67 0.17
C ILE A 56 -6.67 2.19 -0.25
N TRP A 57 -5.79 1.35 0.28
CA TRP A 57 -5.74 -0.08 -0.06
C TRP A 57 -6.99 -0.85 0.37
N LYS A 58 -7.69 -0.37 1.39
CA LYS A 58 -8.98 -0.90 1.82
C LYS A 58 -10.12 -0.58 0.84
N THR A 59 -9.97 0.42 -0.03
CA THR A 59 -11.02 0.77 -0.98
C THR A 59 -11.22 -0.34 -2.01
N LEU A 60 -12.50 -0.58 -2.36
CA LEU A 60 -12.88 -1.64 -3.29
C LEU A 60 -12.30 -1.42 -4.70
N GLU A 61 -12.22 -0.15 -5.14
CA GLU A 61 -11.60 0.23 -6.41
C GLU A 61 -10.13 -0.17 -6.47
N TRP A 62 -9.38 0.09 -5.39
CA TRP A 62 -7.96 -0.22 -5.34
C TRP A 62 -7.74 -1.73 -5.36
N GLN A 63 -8.53 -2.50 -4.61
CA GLN A 63 -8.43 -3.96 -4.62
C GLN A 63 -8.70 -4.54 -6.00
N LYS A 64 -9.74 -4.06 -6.70
CA LYS A 64 -10.04 -4.46 -8.09
C LYS A 64 -8.87 -4.16 -9.04
N LYS A 65 -8.30 -2.94 -8.98
CA LYS A 65 -7.12 -2.57 -9.78
C LYS A 65 -5.90 -3.43 -9.45
N SER A 66 -5.65 -3.69 -8.16
CA SER A 66 -4.52 -4.50 -7.72
C SER A 66 -4.64 -5.96 -8.18
N VAL A 67 -5.86 -6.53 -8.18
CA VAL A 67 -6.12 -7.89 -8.68
C VAL A 67 -5.91 -7.95 -10.20
N ALA A 68 -6.51 -7.02 -10.95
CA ALA A 68 -6.34 -6.95 -12.40
C ALA A 68 -4.86 -6.78 -12.80
N GLY A 69 -4.13 -5.89 -12.12
CA GLY A 69 -2.70 -5.71 -12.35
C GLY A 69 -1.81 -6.89 -11.94
N ARG A 70 -2.30 -7.80 -11.08
CA ARG A 70 -1.62 -9.07 -10.77
C ARG A 70 -1.89 -10.11 -11.86
N GLN A 71 -3.14 -10.22 -12.31
CA GLN A 71 -3.55 -11.14 -13.37
C GLN A 71 -2.84 -10.83 -14.69
N ASN A 72 -2.74 -9.55 -15.07
CA ASN A 72 -2.05 -9.13 -16.31
C ASN A 72 -0.53 -9.38 -16.30
N ARG A 73 0.08 -9.65 -15.14
CA ARG A 73 1.52 -9.99 -15.03
C ARG A 73 1.79 -11.49 -14.96
N ALA A 74 0.74 -12.29 -14.74
CA ALA A 74 0.82 -13.73 -14.66
C ALA A 74 0.43 -14.42 -15.99
N ALA A 75 -0.09 -13.64 -16.94
CA ALA A 75 -0.32 -14.02 -18.33
C ALA A 75 0.90 -13.66 -19.18
#